data_AF-A0A4V4HFC1-F1
#
_entry.id   AF-A0A4V4HFC1-F1
#
_cell.length_a   1.000
_cell.length_b   1.000
_cell.length_c   1.000
_cell.angle_alpha   90.00
_cell.angle_beta   90.00
_cell.angle_gamma   90.00
#
_symmetry.space_group_name_H-M   'P 1'
#
loop_
_entity.id
_entity.type
_entity.pdbx_description
1 polymer ?
#
loop_
_entity_poly.entity_id
_entity_poly.type
_entity_poly.pdbx_seq_one_letter_code
_entity_poly.pdbx_strand_id
1 'polypeptide(L)'
;MAKTCAHGVLGSERMTGCGRMPTKSLRELYTALVDCHLISGSETTLDVNLDGLAELESVQIMFLRWMLGLSKSSIRTVLFTETAIRPIGVRRTLLALSYLHYLMERPPTSLANLAFKASASLRASGNSCWLMDLDWVIQHLPGEHTLFLPQNDDLTVANLELLTKAIKQNSNSVLLNEINSYSRLSLLQGRIEPTDPEDNLEPRSPVLCFRHYLHRVSNYRHRRSVTRLICGDLCPMTFRSSPGRRPKPEDVFDLKCCRGCRQQYETPEHVLLQCLHVPEIVDLRHRFLSSVNIDPNLERRRFSLEKCLKQPLLSPHPPPSTHQSSTYPHALKYWKLRLFFWQCFRKALEAFEDIWWSQTFFEPGLKYRFGPVVSFSLESPKAASPVSVPGPLTLVVSGVEGVSTSMNVNPHLVGKGNFRYVIRAKTLSSIRAGEKLSFSLKLPTTFATTTLALGVSVVRSLSLLPKRTNALNLLQPPETRALLLDLLSPFPFLLLALLLRSTQSIL
;
A
#
# COMPACT_ATOMS: atom_id res chain seq x y z
N MET A 1 -2.61 14.07 16.61
CA MET A 1 -4.04 13.69 16.39
C MET A 1 -4.25 12.89 15.10
N ALA A 2 -3.83 13.37 13.92
CA ALA A 2 -4.02 12.67 12.63
C ALA A 2 -3.61 11.19 12.64
N LYS A 3 -2.45 10.86 13.22
CA LYS A 3 -1.96 9.47 13.38
C LYS A 3 -2.92 8.60 14.20
N THR A 4 -3.50 9.14 15.27
CA THR A 4 -4.48 8.45 16.11
C THR A 4 -5.75 8.16 15.34
N CYS A 5 -6.29 9.15 14.63
CA CYS A 5 -7.50 8.98 13.79
C CYS A 5 -7.25 7.97 12.67
N ALA A 6 -6.09 8.05 12.01
CA ALA A 6 -5.66 7.06 11.04
C ALA A 6 -5.70 5.65 11.64
N HIS A 7 -5.04 5.43 12.78
CA HIS A 7 -5.05 4.13 13.48
C HIS A 7 -6.46 3.69 13.90
N GLY A 8 -7.33 4.61 14.31
CA GLY A 8 -8.73 4.32 14.63
C GLY A 8 -9.51 3.77 13.44
N VAL A 9 -9.34 4.38 12.26
CA VAL A 9 -9.92 3.88 11.00
C VAL A 9 -9.33 2.50 10.64
N LEU A 10 -8.02 2.31 10.75
CA LEU A 10 -7.41 1.00 10.45
C LEU A 10 -7.87 -0.08 11.45
N GLY A 11 -8.07 0.29 12.72
CA GLY A 11 -8.58 -0.59 13.76
C GLY A 11 -10.01 -1.03 13.47
N SER A 12 -10.87 -0.08 13.10
CA SER A 12 -12.27 -0.35 12.71
C SER A 12 -12.34 -1.31 11.52
N GLU A 13 -11.49 -1.10 10.52
CA GLU A 13 -11.46 -1.97 9.34
C GLU A 13 -11.03 -3.40 9.67
N ARG A 14 -10.08 -3.57 10.61
CA ARG A 14 -9.70 -4.90 11.11
C ARG A 14 -10.90 -5.63 11.73
N MET A 15 -11.74 -4.93 12.49
CA MET A 15 -12.95 -5.49 13.12
C MET A 15 -14.00 -5.89 12.08
N THR A 16 -14.16 -5.13 11.00
CA THR A 16 -15.12 -5.42 9.92
C THR A 16 -14.71 -6.58 8.99
N GLY A 17 -13.61 -7.29 9.28
CA GLY A 17 -13.22 -8.51 8.56
C GLY A 17 -11.87 -8.46 7.83
N CYS A 18 -10.88 -7.74 8.38
CA CYS A 18 -9.47 -7.75 7.96
C CYS A 18 -9.21 -7.34 6.50
N GLY A 19 -9.18 -6.05 6.19
CA GLY A 19 -8.85 -5.62 4.82
C GLY A 19 -10.05 -5.39 3.90
N ARG A 20 -11.27 -5.73 4.35
CA ARG A 20 -12.42 -5.88 3.44
C ARG A 20 -13.14 -4.57 3.11
N MET A 21 -12.81 -3.47 3.78
CA MET A 21 -13.52 -2.22 3.55
C MET A 21 -13.31 -1.76 2.10
N PRO A 22 -14.39 -1.33 1.40
CA PRO A 22 -14.24 -0.73 0.09
C PRO A 22 -13.31 0.48 0.15
N THR A 23 -12.39 0.58 -0.81
CA THR A 23 -11.40 1.68 -0.90
C THR A 23 -12.09 3.04 -1.01
N LYS A 24 -13.28 3.10 -1.62
CA LYS A 24 -14.08 4.32 -1.70
C LYS A 24 -14.47 4.82 -0.31
N SER A 25 -15.00 3.93 0.54
CA SER A 25 -15.33 4.24 1.93
C SER A 25 -14.09 4.61 2.75
N LEU A 26 -12.95 3.94 2.51
CA LEU A 26 -11.69 4.30 3.16
C LEU A 26 -11.19 5.69 2.75
N ARG A 27 -11.39 6.09 1.49
CA ARG A 27 -11.06 7.43 1.01
C ARG A 27 -11.97 8.48 1.65
N GLU A 28 -13.26 8.20 1.77
CA GLU A 28 -14.21 9.07 2.47
C GLU A 28 -13.83 9.25 3.94
N LEU A 29 -13.49 8.15 4.64
CA LEU A 29 -12.99 8.19 6.03
C LEU A 29 -11.65 8.91 6.15
N TYR A 30 -10.74 8.75 5.19
CA TYR A 30 -9.50 9.54 5.14
C TYR A 30 -9.82 11.03 5.10
N THR A 31 -10.66 11.46 4.16
CA THR A 31 -11.02 12.88 4.00
C THR A 31 -11.71 13.43 5.24
N ALA A 32 -12.63 12.66 5.84
CA ALA A 32 -13.42 13.12 6.98
C ALA A 32 -12.65 13.13 8.32
N LEU A 33 -11.77 12.14 8.56
CA LEU A 33 -11.19 11.90 9.90
C LEU A 33 -9.67 12.08 9.97
N VAL A 34 -8.96 11.97 8.85
CA VAL A 34 -7.49 12.04 8.84
C VAL A 34 -7.03 13.34 8.21
N ASP A 35 -7.53 13.64 7.01
CA ASP A 35 -7.13 14.79 6.22
C ASP A 35 -7.44 16.10 6.93
N CYS A 36 -8.59 16.20 7.61
CA CYS A 36 -8.97 17.37 8.42
C CYS A 36 -7.89 17.74 9.46
N HIS A 37 -7.24 16.75 10.07
CA HIS A 37 -6.15 16.98 11.02
C HIS A 37 -4.81 17.22 10.33
N LEU A 38 -4.58 16.65 9.15
CA LEU A 38 -3.37 16.90 8.37
C LEU A 38 -3.33 18.32 7.79
N ILE A 39 -4.50 18.88 7.46
CA ILE A 39 -4.63 20.24 6.92
C ILE A 39 -4.98 21.28 8.00
N SER A 40 -5.19 20.85 9.25
CA SER A 40 -5.51 21.77 10.35
C SER A 40 -4.45 22.86 10.47
N GLY A 41 -4.89 24.12 10.47
CA GLY A 41 -4.02 25.28 10.58
C GLY A 41 -3.06 25.51 9.41
N SER A 42 -3.23 24.83 8.27
CA SER A 42 -2.32 24.99 7.11
C SER A 42 -2.36 26.39 6.48
N GLU A 43 -3.44 27.11 6.71
CA GLU A 43 -3.62 28.48 6.22
C GLU A 43 -2.88 29.52 7.07
N THR A 44 -2.74 29.28 8.38
CA THR A 44 -2.08 30.21 9.31
C THR A 44 -0.63 29.83 9.58
N THR A 45 -0.35 28.53 9.65
CA THR A 45 0.96 27.99 10.01
C THR A 45 1.51 27.23 8.81
N LEU A 46 2.39 27.91 8.07
CA LEU A 46 2.98 27.40 6.85
C LEU A 46 4.10 26.40 7.16
N ASP A 47 4.31 25.45 6.25
CA ASP A 47 5.24 24.34 6.43
C ASP A 47 6.69 24.74 6.15
N VAL A 48 7.19 25.77 6.84
CA VAL A 48 8.60 26.24 6.71
C VAL A 48 9.58 25.20 7.27
N ASN A 49 9.15 24.41 8.24
CA ASN A 49 9.95 23.29 8.77
C ASN A 49 9.68 22.00 7.99
N LEU A 50 10.68 21.55 7.21
CA LEU A 50 10.60 20.31 6.42
C LEU A 50 10.40 19.06 7.28
N ASP A 51 10.94 19.03 8.50
CA ASP A 51 10.80 17.88 9.39
C ASP A 51 9.34 17.68 9.82
N GLY A 52 8.66 18.79 10.16
CA GLY A 52 7.24 18.77 10.50
C GLY A 52 6.39 18.31 9.32
N LEU A 53 6.70 18.79 8.11
CA LEU A 53 6.03 18.33 6.89
C LEU A 53 6.26 16.84 6.63
N ALA A 54 7.47 16.33 6.86
CA ALA A 54 7.80 14.92 6.70
C ALA A 54 7.02 14.02 7.66
N GLU A 55 6.75 14.47 8.90
CA GLU A 55 5.89 13.74 9.83
C GLU A 55 4.45 13.64 9.31
N LEU A 56 3.88 14.73 8.79
CA LEU A 56 2.56 14.73 8.17
C LEU A 56 2.50 13.82 6.93
N GLU A 57 3.52 13.90 6.08
CA GLU A 57 3.66 13.05 4.89
C GLU A 57 3.72 11.58 5.29
N SER A 58 4.43 11.24 6.37
CA SER A 58 4.53 9.86 6.86
C SER A 58 3.17 9.27 7.24
N VAL A 59 2.29 10.06 7.86
CA VAL A 59 0.93 9.64 8.24
C VAL A 59 0.07 9.44 7.00
N GLN A 60 0.11 10.38 6.06
CA GLN A 60 -0.60 10.28 4.79
C GLN A 60 -0.17 9.02 4.02
N ILE A 61 1.14 8.85 3.79
CA ILE A 61 1.70 7.70 3.07
C ILE A 61 1.35 6.39 3.76
N MET A 62 1.44 6.32 5.09
CA MET A 62 1.06 5.12 5.85
C MET A 62 -0.40 4.75 5.57
N PHE A 63 -1.32 5.72 5.64
CA PHE A 63 -2.74 5.49 5.41
C PHE A 63 -3.00 5.04 3.96
N LEU A 64 -2.43 5.72 2.97
CA LEU A 64 -2.64 5.38 1.55
C LEU A 64 -2.06 4.01 1.18
N ARG A 65 -0.89 3.66 1.70
CA ARG A 65 -0.32 2.31 1.53
C ARG A 65 -1.23 1.24 2.06
N TRP A 66 -1.79 1.47 3.24
CA TRP A 66 -2.72 0.53 3.84
C TRP A 66 -4.02 0.43 3.03
N MET A 67 -4.60 1.57 2.62
CA MET A 67 -5.81 1.63 1.78
C MET A 67 -5.65 0.80 0.49
N LEU A 68 -4.47 0.89 -0.15
CA LEU A 68 -4.15 0.18 -1.38
C LEU A 68 -3.60 -1.24 -1.17
N GLY A 69 -3.28 -1.62 0.08
CA GLY A 69 -2.67 -2.91 0.40
C GLY A 69 -1.23 -3.08 -0.11
N LEU A 70 -0.51 -1.97 -0.28
CA LEU A 70 0.87 -1.90 -0.78
C LEU A 70 1.90 -2.05 0.34
N SER A 71 3.11 -2.49 -0.02
CA SER A 71 4.24 -2.66 0.88
C SER A 71 4.86 -1.33 1.29
N LYS A 72 5.72 -1.35 2.33
CA LYS A 72 6.49 -0.17 2.74
C LYS A 72 7.52 0.28 1.69
N SER A 73 7.92 -0.64 0.80
CA SER A 73 8.83 -0.40 -0.32
C SER A 73 8.12 -0.02 -1.62
N SER A 74 6.80 0.17 -1.59
CA SER A 74 6.05 0.65 -2.75
C SER A 74 6.50 2.06 -3.12
N ILE A 75 6.50 2.34 -4.42
CA ILE A 75 6.73 3.68 -4.96
C ILE A 75 5.67 4.62 -4.36
N ARG A 76 6.03 5.86 -4.04
CA ARG A 76 5.11 6.82 -3.37
C ARG A 76 4.12 7.43 -4.35
N THR A 77 4.57 7.74 -5.57
CA THR A 77 3.79 8.34 -6.65
C THR A 77 2.43 7.66 -6.86
N VAL A 78 2.45 6.32 -6.90
CA VAL A 78 1.24 5.51 -7.11
C VAL A 78 0.19 5.66 -6.01
N LEU A 79 0.61 6.05 -4.81
CA LEU A 79 -0.32 6.30 -3.70
C LEU A 79 -1.22 7.49 -4.04
N PHE A 80 -0.68 8.51 -4.68
CA PHE A 80 -1.39 9.74 -5.04
C PHE A 80 -2.17 9.58 -6.35
N THR A 81 -1.52 9.04 -7.38
CA THR A 81 -2.12 8.91 -8.72
C THR A 81 -3.30 7.96 -8.76
N GLU A 82 -3.30 6.94 -7.89
CA GLU A 82 -4.38 5.95 -7.87
C GLU A 82 -5.55 6.33 -6.95
N THR A 83 -5.30 7.18 -5.94
CA THR A 83 -6.33 7.57 -4.94
C THR A 83 -6.98 8.92 -5.22
N ALA A 84 -6.46 9.69 -6.18
CA ALA A 84 -6.80 11.11 -6.38
C ALA A 84 -6.64 11.96 -5.09
N ILE A 85 -5.61 11.66 -4.30
CA ILE A 85 -5.21 12.47 -3.15
C ILE A 85 -3.88 13.11 -3.50
N ARG A 86 -3.76 14.43 -3.30
CA ARG A 86 -2.50 15.16 -3.53
C ARG A 86 -1.52 14.94 -2.38
N PRO A 87 -0.20 14.98 -2.65
CA PRO A 87 0.80 15.06 -1.59
C PRO A 87 0.47 16.18 -0.60
N ILE A 88 0.66 15.92 0.69
CA ILE A 88 0.19 16.82 1.75
C ILE A 88 0.78 18.22 1.67
N GLY A 89 2.07 18.37 1.31
CA GLY A 89 2.70 19.67 1.12
C GLY A 89 1.99 20.51 0.06
N VAL A 90 1.77 19.94 -1.13
CA VAL A 90 1.01 20.60 -2.21
C VAL A 90 -0.40 20.95 -1.75
N ARG A 91 -1.08 20.05 -1.03
CA ARG A 91 -2.45 20.30 -0.53
C ARG A 91 -2.50 21.46 0.45
N ARG A 92 -1.57 21.53 1.41
CA ARG A 92 -1.48 22.59 2.41
C ARG A 92 -1.11 23.94 1.78
N THR A 93 -0.20 23.98 0.81
CA THR A 93 0.09 25.20 0.04
C THR A 93 -1.12 25.71 -0.72
N LEU A 94 -1.90 24.83 -1.37
CA LEU A 94 -3.12 25.24 -2.08
C LEU A 94 -4.18 25.82 -1.13
N LEU A 95 -4.26 25.34 0.11
CA LEU A 95 -5.14 25.92 1.13
C LEU A 95 -4.64 27.29 1.60
N ALA A 96 -3.34 27.45 1.82
CA ALA A 96 -2.75 28.75 2.14
C ALA A 96 -2.99 29.80 1.04
N LEU A 97 -2.91 29.41 -0.24
CA LEU A 97 -3.25 30.28 -1.36
C LEU A 97 -4.75 30.62 -1.41
N SER A 98 -5.62 29.66 -1.08
CA SER A 98 -7.06 29.91 -0.96
C SER A 98 -7.36 30.90 0.17
N TYR A 99 -6.61 30.83 1.27
CA TYR A 99 -6.72 31.79 2.36
C TYR A 99 -6.19 33.18 1.97
N LEU A 100 -5.07 33.25 1.24
CA LEU A 100 -4.57 34.51 0.68
C LEU A 100 -5.62 35.17 -0.23
N HIS A 101 -6.26 34.38 -1.10
CA HIS A 101 -7.37 34.86 -1.93
C HIS A 101 -8.47 35.48 -1.07
N TYR A 102 -8.91 34.75 -0.03
CA TYR A 102 -9.90 35.25 0.91
C TYR A 102 -9.47 36.58 1.56
N LEU A 103 -8.21 36.72 2.00
CA LEU A 103 -7.68 37.95 2.62
C LEU A 103 -7.74 39.16 1.66
N MET A 104 -7.46 38.92 0.38
CA MET A 104 -7.48 39.95 -0.66
C MET A 104 -8.90 40.46 -0.95
N GLU A 105 -9.90 39.59 -0.84
CA GLU A 105 -11.32 39.95 -1.05
C GLU A 105 -11.96 40.63 0.16
N ARG A 106 -11.31 40.62 1.33
CA ARG A 106 -11.88 41.26 2.53
C ARG A 106 -11.95 42.78 2.38
N PRO A 107 -12.96 43.43 3.01
CA PRO A 107 -13.03 44.89 3.06
C PRO A 107 -11.73 45.49 3.61
N PRO A 108 -11.28 46.65 3.11
CA PRO A 108 -10.00 47.25 3.51
C PRO A 108 -9.94 47.66 4.99
N THR A 109 -11.09 47.78 5.65
CA THR A 109 -11.23 48.08 7.09
C THR A 109 -11.19 46.83 7.97
N SER A 110 -11.32 45.63 7.39
CA SER A 110 -11.28 44.38 8.12
C SER A 110 -9.88 44.13 8.68
N LEU A 111 -9.78 43.71 9.95
CA LEU A 111 -8.51 43.39 10.60
C LEU A 111 -7.67 42.39 9.78
N ALA A 112 -8.32 41.42 9.16
CA ALA A 112 -7.66 40.45 8.27
C ALA A 112 -6.99 41.11 7.04
N ASN A 113 -7.63 42.09 6.40
CA ASN A 113 -7.05 42.81 5.26
C ASN A 113 -5.93 43.76 5.72
N LEU A 114 -6.10 44.40 6.87
CA LEU A 114 -5.07 45.25 7.47
C LEU A 114 -3.81 44.42 7.82
N ALA A 115 -3.97 43.24 8.41
CA ALA A 115 -2.87 42.32 8.70
C ALA A 115 -2.19 41.82 7.41
N PHE A 116 -2.97 41.53 6.36
CA PHE A 116 -2.42 41.20 5.04
C PHE A 116 -1.58 42.35 4.47
N LYS A 117 -2.09 43.59 4.46
CA LYS A 117 -1.35 44.78 4.00
C LYS A 117 -0.07 45.01 4.80
N ALA A 118 -0.13 44.82 6.13
CA ALA A 118 1.06 44.88 6.98
C ALA A 118 2.08 43.80 6.60
N SER A 119 1.65 42.56 6.37
CA SER A 119 2.53 41.49 5.89
C SER A 119 3.12 41.80 4.50
N ALA A 120 2.35 42.41 3.60
CA ALA A 120 2.85 42.82 2.28
C ALA A 120 3.93 43.90 2.41
N SER A 121 3.72 44.89 3.28
CA SER A 121 4.73 45.91 3.59
C SER A 121 6.00 45.30 4.18
N LEU A 122 5.87 44.35 5.10
CA LEU A 122 7.04 43.65 5.68
C LEU A 122 7.81 42.87 4.62
N ARG A 123 7.11 42.15 3.73
CA ARG A 123 7.72 41.45 2.59
C ARG A 123 8.47 42.40 1.66
N ALA A 124 7.91 43.57 1.35
CA ALA A 124 8.57 44.59 0.52
C ALA A 124 9.85 45.14 1.17
N SER A 125 9.87 45.22 2.51
CA SER A 125 11.07 45.59 3.28
C SER A 125 12.05 44.44 3.52
N GLY A 126 11.77 43.23 3.02
CA GLY A 126 12.61 42.05 3.23
C GLY A 126 12.56 41.46 4.64
N ASN A 127 11.54 41.81 5.43
CA ASN A 127 11.37 41.31 6.80
C ASN A 127 10.52 40.04 6.85
N SER A 128 10.92 39.09 7.71
CA SER A 128 10.21 37.82 7.90
C SER A 128 8.73 38.05 8.21
N CYS A 129 7.85 37.45 7.43
CA CYS A 129 6.41 37.53 7.58
C CYS A 129 5.73 36.33 6.90
N TRP A 130 4.43 36.18 7.12
CA TRP A 130 3.65 35.06 6.58
C TRP A 130 3.72 34.94 5.05
N LEU A 131 3.77 36.05 4.31
CA LEU A 131 3.92 36.00 2.84
C LEU A 131 5.30 35.53 2.38
N MET A 132 6.37 35.85 3.12
CA MET A 132 7.71 35.33 2.82
C MET A 132 7.84 33.84 3.14
N ASP A 133 7.16 33.39 4.21
CA ASP A 133 7.06 31.96 4.50
C ASP A 133 6.29 31.22 3.40
N LEU A 134 5.25 31.86 2.82
CA LEU A 134 4.49 31.29 1.69
C LEU A 134 5.33 31.21 0.43
N ASP A 135 6.11 32.24 0.11
CA ASP A 135 7.13 32.20 -0.95
C ASP A 135 8.05 31.01 -0.78
N TRP A 136 8.60 30.86 0.42
CA TRP A 136 9.54 29.80 0.75
C TRP A 136 8.88 28.43 0.53
N VAL A 137 7.66 28.22 1.03
CA VAL A 137 6.93 26.95 0.87
C VAL A 137 6.68 26.63 -0.61
N ILE A 138 6.31 27.62 -1.43
CA ILE A 138 6.07 27.41 -2.87
C ILE A 138 7.37 26.98 -3.57
N GLN A 139 8.50 27.64 -3.26
CA GLN A 139 9.81 27.32 -3.85
C GLN A 139 10.34 25.93 -3.46
N HIS A 140 9.92 25.43 -2.29
CA HIS A 140 10.32 24.12 -1.76
C HIS A 140 9.33 23.00 -2.13
N LEU A 141 8.30 23.27 -2.92
CA LEU A 141 7.47 22.22 -3.48
C LEU A 141 8.29 21.35 -4.44
N PRO A 142 8.02 20.03 -4.52
CA PRO A 142 8.66 19.17 -5.50
C PRO A 142 8.40 19.64 -6.94
N GLY A 143 9.43 19.63 -7.78
CA GLY A 143 9.33 19.95 -9.22
C GLY A 143 10.21 21.10 -9.65
N GLU A 144 9.73 21.87 -10.61
CA GLU A 144 10.47 23.04 -11.12
C GLU A 144 10.52 24.15 -10.07
N HIS A 145 11.74 24.63 -9.75
CA HIS A 145 11.99 25.72 -8.81
C HIS A 145 11.69 27.11 -9.40
N THR A 146 10.71 27.19 -10.30
CA THR A 146 10.34 28.39 -11.06
C THR A 146 9.05 29.03 -10.56
N LEU A 147 8.39 28.41 -9.58
CA LEU A 147 7.16 28.92 -8.99
C LEU A 147 7.47 29.87 -7.85
N PHE A 148 6.95 31.09 -7.93
CA PHE A 148 7.11 32.13 -6.94
C PHE A 148 5.76 32.83 -6.70
N LEU A 149 5.56 33.38 -5.51
CA LEU A 149 4.42 34.25 -5.28
C LEU A 149 4.68 35.59 -6.00
N PRO A 150 3.71 36.16 -6.75
CA PRO A 150 3.87 37.45 -7.38
C PRO A 150 4.34 38.54 -6.40
N GLN A 151 5.07 39.52 -6.91
CA GLN A 151 5.42 40.72 -6.15
C GLN A 151 4.16 41.50 -5.78
N ASN A 152 4.24 42.36 -4.77
CA ASN A 152 3.06 43.03 -4.22
C ASN A 152 2.25 43.81 -5.26
N ASP A 153 2.91 44.46 -6.22
CA ASP A 153 2.24 45.24 -7.28
C ASP A 153 1.45 44.34 -8.26
N ASP A 154 1.94 43.11 -8.47
CA ASP A 154 1.32 42.10 -9.33
C ASP A 154 0.46 41.09 -8.56
N LEU A 155 0.34 41.24 -7.24
CA LEU A 155 -0.40 40.30 -6.39
C LEU A 155 -1.90 40.58 -6.52
N THR A 156 -2.47 40.08 -7.62
CA THR A 156 -3.90 40.16 -7.96
C THR A 156 -4.56 38.79 -7.82
N VAL A 157 -5.90 38.79 -7.67
CA VAL A 157 -6.69 37.55 -7.60
C VAL A 157 -6.46 36.67 -8.84
N ALA A 158 -6.44 37.28 -10.03
CA ALA A 158 -6.19 36.57 -11.28
C ALA A 158 -4.81 35.89 -11.31
N ASN A 159 -3.75 36.60 -10.89
CA ASN A 159 -2.40 36.03 -10.84
C ASN A 159 -2.29 34.91 -9.79
N LEU A 160 -3.03 35.01 -8.68
CA LEU A 160 -3.10 33.96 -7.66
C LEU A 160 -3.80 32.69 -8.16
N GLU A 161 -4.87 32.83 -8.95
CA GLU A 161 -5.54 31.71 -9.62
C GLU A 161 -4.62 31.03 -10.65
N LEU A 162 -3.87 31.82 -11.43
CA LEU A 162 -2.87 31.32 -12.37
C LEU A 162 -1.76 30.54 -11.64
N LEU A 163 -1.23 31.08 -10.54
CA LEU A 163 -0.25 30.39 -9.70
C LEU A 163 -0.82 29.09 -9.11
N THR A 164 -2.06 29.12 -8.62
CA THR A 164 -2.76 27.92 -8.09
C THR A 164 -2.89 26.84 -9.16
N LYS A 165 -3.21 27.22 -10.40
CA LYS A 165 -3.25 26.31 -11.55
C LYS A 165 -1.86 25.77 -11.90
N ALA A 166 -0.84 26.64 -11.90
CA ALA A 166 0.55 26.26 -12.15
C ALA A 166 1.08 25.25 -11.12
N ILE A 167 0.83 25.46 -9.82
CA ILE A 167 1.21 24.51 -8.75
C ILE A 167 0.51 23.15 -8.95
N LYS A 168 -0.78 23.14 -9.30
CA LYS A 168 -1.51 21.90 -9.60
C LYS A 168 -0.92 21.17 -10.81
N GLN A 169 -0.52 21.90 -11.84
CA GLN A 169 0.10 21.36 -13.06
C GLN A 169 1.51 20.83 -12.79
N ASN A 170 2.35 21.59 -12.08
CA ASN A 170 3.69 21.16 -11.66
C ASN A 170 3.61 19.90 -10.77
N SER A 171 2.70 19.87 -9.79
CA SER A 171 2.46 18.66 -8.99
C SER A 171 2.08 17.46 -9.85
N ASN A 172 1.25 17.65 -10.89
CA ASN A 172 0.88 16.57 -11.81
C ASN A 172 2.05 16.15 -12.71
N SER A 173 2.87 17.09 -13.20
CA SER A 173 4.03 16.79 -14.06
C SER A 173 5.08 16.00 -13.29
N VAL A 174 5.36 16.36 -12.04
CA VAL A 174 6.27 15.61 -11.15
C VAL A 174 5.80 14.16 -10.99
N LEU A 175 4.52 13.95 -10.66
CA LEU A 175 3.99 12.60 -10.50
C LEU A 175 4.03 11.81 -11.81
N LEU A 176 3.76 12.45 -12.95
CA LEU A 176 3.84 11.80 -14.25
C LEU A 176 5.28 11.46 -14.65
N ASN A 177 6.23 12.35 -14.41
CA ASN A 177 7.64 12.14 -14.66
C ASN A 177 8.20 11.00 -13.80
N GLU A 178 7.76 10.89 -12.55
CA GLU A 178 8.07 9.74 -11.70
C GLU A 178 7.52 8.44 -12.31
N ILE A 179 6.23 8.39 -12.72
CA ILE A 179 5.67 7.19 -13.38
C ILE A 179 6.48 6.79 -14.62
N ASN A 180 6.88 7.77 -15.43
CA ASN A 180 7.62 7.52 -16.66
C ASN A 180 9.09 7.12 -16.40
N SER A 181 9.70 7.57 -15.32
CA SER A 181 11.09 7.23 -14.97
C SER A 181 11.21 5.85 -14.28
N TYR A 182 10.19 5.42 -13.52
CA TYR A 182 10.21 4.12 -12.87
C TYR A 182 9.77 2.98 -13.81
N SER A 183 10.73 2.12 -14.16
CA SER A 183 10.50 0.91 -14.94
C SER A 183 9.43 -0.04 -14.37
N ARG A 184 9.34 -0.14 -13.04
CA ARG A 184 8.34 -0.96 -12.34
C ARG A 184 6.90 -0.49 -12.57
N LEU A 185 6.71 0.73 -13.08
CA LEU A 185 5.41 1.35 -13.35
C LEU A 185 5.08 1.39 -14.85
N SER A 186 5.74 0.56 -15.67
CA SER A 186 5.45 0.30 -17.08
C SER A 186 3.94 0.16 -17.39
N LEU A 187 3.18 -0.50 -16.51
CA LEU A 187 1.74 -0.69 -16.66
C LEU A 187 0.92 0.60 -16.48
N LEU A 188 1.44 1.60 -15.77
CA LEU A 188 0.82 2.91 -15.56
C LEU A 188 1.21 3.94 -16.64
N GLN A 189 2.29 3.69 -17.39
CA GLN A 189 2.77 4.59 -18.44
C GLN A 189 1.79 4.64 -19.61
N GLY A 190 1.43 5.87 -20.02
CA GLY A 190 0.50 6.13 -21.13
C GLY A 190 -0.92 5.64 -20.86
N ARG A 191 -1.29 5.47 -19.58
CA ARG A 191 -2.59 4.95 -19.18
C ARG A 191 -3.71 5.93 -19.53
N ILE A 192 -4.74 5.44 -20.20
CA ILE A 192 -5.96 6.19 -20.53
C ILE A 192 -7.08 5.69 -19.61
N GLU A 193 -7.77 6.59 -18.92
CA GLU A 193 -8.97 6.21 -18.16
C GLU A 193 -10.17 6.11 -19.08
N PRO A 194 -11.07 5.15 -18.82
CA PRO A 194 -12.35 5.15 -19.48
C PRO A 194 -13.14 6.38 -19.07
N THR A 195 -13.79 6.97 -20.06
CA THR A 195 -14.91 7.85 -19.82
C THR A 195 -16.16 7.01 -19.69
N ASP A 196 -17.08 7.44 -18.82
CA ASP A 196 -18.38 6.79 -18.78
C ASP A 196 -19.10 7.05 -20.12
N PRO A 197 -19.79 6.04 -20.67
CA PRO A 197 -20.41 6.11 -22.00
C PRO A 197 -21.36 7.30 -22.16
N GLU A 198 -21.98 7.71 -21.06
CA GLU A 198 -22.98 8.77 -21.01
C GLU A 198 -22.37 10.17 -21.13
N ASP A 199 -21.08 10.33 -20.80
CA ASP A 199 -20.47 11.65 -20.71
C ASP A 199 -20.02 12.21 -22.06
N ASN A 200 -19.99 11.41 -23.15
CA ASN A 200 -19.46 11.80 -24.48
C ASN A 200 -18.08 12.49 -24.44
N LEU A 201 -17.36 12.37 -23.32
CA LEU A 201 -16.10 13.06 -23.09
C LEU A 201 -14.97 12.24 -23.72
N GLU A 202 -14.06 12.92 -24.42
CA GLU A 202 -12.87 12.30 -24.98
C GLU A 202 -12.09 11.53 -23.90
N PRO A 203 -11.48 10.38 -24.23
CA PRO A 203 -10.67 9.63 -23.27
C PRO A 203 -9.56 10.50 -22.68
N ARG A 204 -9.51 10.61 -21.36
CA ARG A 204 -8.51 11.42 -20.65
C ARG A 204 -7.48 10.53 -19.96
N SER A 205 -6.27 11.07 -19.81
CA SER A 205 -5.21 10.49 -18.96
C SER A 205 -5.01 11.36 -17.71
N PRO A 206 -5.97 11.39 -16.76
CA PRO A 206 -5.78 12.15 -15.54
C PRO A 206 -4.67 11.53 -14.69
N VAL A 207 -3.68 12.34 -14.32
CA VAL A 207 -2.59 11.94 -13.42
C VAL A 207 -3.14 11.55 -12.05
N LEU A 208 -4.03 12.37 -11.49
CA LEU A 208 -4.71 12.11 -10.23
C LEU A 208 -6.16 11.70 -10.50
N CYS A 209 -6.47 10.42 -10.34
CA CYS A 209 -7.83 9.90 -10.48
C CYS A 209 -8.04 8.74 -9.51
N PHE A 210 -9.23 8.67 -8.91
CA PHE A 210 -9.58 7.54 -8.06
C PHE A 210 -9.96 6.37 -8.95
N ARG A 211 -9.04 5.41 -9.10
CA ARG A 211 -9.12 4.46 -10.21
C ARG A 211 -10.30 3.51 -10.11
N HIS A 212 -10.84 3.17 -11.28
CA HIS A 212 -11.99 2.29 -11.44
C HIS A 212 -11.82 0.93 -10.77
N TYR A 213 -10.66 0.29 -10.92
CA TYR A 213 -10.43 -1.03 -10.34
C TYR A 213 -10.43 -1.01 -8.80
N LEU A 214 -10.20 0.13 -8.16
CA LEU A 214 -10.22 0.24 -6.70
C LEU A 214 -11.64 0.08 -6.13
N HIS A 215 -12.67 0.51 -6.86
CA HIS A 215 -14.06 0.41 -6.36
C HIS A 215 -14.91 -0.59 -7.15
N ARG A 216 -14.62 -0.86 -8.43
CA ARG A 216 -15.36 -1.84 -9.24
C ARG A 216 -15.01 -3.29 -8.90
N VAL A 217 -13.79 -3.55 -8.42
CA VAL A 217 -13.37 -4.90 -7.96
C VAL A 217 -13.78 -5.10 -6.50
N SER A 218 -14.92 -5.77 -6.26
CA SER A 218 -15.45 -5.97 -4.90
C SER A 218 -14.61 -6.95 -4.09
N ASN A 219 -14.08 -8.00 -4.72
CA ASN A 219 -13.23 -8.95 -4.02
C ASN A 219 -11.92 -8.26 -3.64
N TYR A 220 -11.73 -8.07 -2.33
CA TYR A 220 -10.55 -7.42 -1.77
C TYR A 220 -9.22 -8.05 -2.22
N ARG A 221 -9.13 -9.39 -2.23
CA ARG A 221 -7.89 -10.07 -2.62
C ARG A 221 -7.56 -9.79 -4.07
N HIS A 222 -8.56 -9.80 -4.94
CA HIS A 222 -8.36 -9.52 -6.37
C HIS A 222 -7.94 -8.07 -6.57
N ARG A 223 -8.65 -7.13 -5.94
CA ARG A 223 -8.31 -5.71 -5.97
C ARG A 223 -6.87 -5.48 -5.53
N ARG A 224 -6.47 -6.06 -4.40
CA ARG A 224 -5.11 -5.93 -3.87
C ARG A 224 -4.06 -6.52 -4.79
N SER A 225 -4.30 -7.70 -5.36
CA SER A 225 -3.38 -8.31 -6.33
C SER A 225 -3.23 -7.45 -7.59
N VAL A 226 -4.33 -6.93 -8.14
CA VAL A 226 -4.33 -6.02 -9.30
C VAL A 226 -3.60 -4.72 -8.98
N THR A 227 -3.88 -4.12 -7.81
CA THR A 227 -3.21 -2.89 -7.36
C THR A 227 -1.71 -3.12 -7.24
N ARG A 228 -1.27 -4.22 -6.63
CA ARG A 228 0.15 -4.57 -6.50
C ARG A 228 0.82 -4.80 -7.85
N LEU A 229 0.15 -5.50 -8.76
CA LEU A 229 0.65 -5.72 -10.12
C LEU A 229 0.85 -4.39 -10.85
N ILE A 230 -0.18 -3.54 -10.89
CA ILE A 230 -0.16 -2.24 -11.59
C ILE A 230 0.86 -1.28 -10.96
N CYS A 231 0.95 -1.24 -9.64
CA CYS A 231 1.88 -0.40 -8.90
C CYS A 231 3.30 -0.96 -8.82
N GLY A 232 3.59 -2.08 -9.49
CA GLY A 232 4.90 -2.72 -9.48
C GLY A 232 5.33 -3.24 -8.10
N ASP A 233 4.40 -3.41 -7.15
CA ASP A 233 4.61 -3.89 -5.78
C ASP A 233 4.44 -5.41 -5.69
N LEU A 234 5.14 -6.12 -6.56
CA LEU A 234 5.18 -7.58 -6.60
C LEU A 234 6.43 -8.09 -5.90
N CYS A 235 6.31 -9.23 -5.22
CA CYS A 235 7.45 -9.89 -4.62
C CYS A 235 8.37 -10.45 -5.73
N PRO A 236 9.71 -10.35 -5.61
CA PRO A 236 10.66 -10.94 -6.56
C PRO A 236 10.50 -12.45 -6.75
N MET A 237 9.82 -13.13 -5.82
CA MET A 237 9.52 -14.56 -5.93
C MET A 237 8.46 -14.88 -6.98
N THR A 238 7.61 -13.91 -7.34
CA THR A 238 6.52 -14.14 -8.30
C THR A 238 7.01 -14.09 -9.75
N PHE A 239 8.01 -13.25 -10.04
CA PHE A 239 8.56 -13.06 -11.38
C PHE A 239 10.08 -12.96 -11.28
N ARG A 240 10.82 -13.72 -12.11
CA ARG A 240 12.30 -13.72 -12.10
C ARG A 240 12.91 -12.37 -12.51
N SER A 241 12.13 -11.47 -13.12
CA SER A 241 12.58 -10.14 -13.52
C SER A 241 11.63 -9.04 -13.08
N SER A 242 12.20 -7.93 -12.61
CA SER A 242 11.45 -6.72 -12.32
C SER A 242 10.90 -6.11 -13.62
N PRO A 243 9.65 -5.60 -13.63
CA PRO A 243 9.09 -4.92 -14.79
C PRO A 243 9.99 -3.76 -15.25
N GLY A 244 10.20 -3.67 -16.56
CA GLY A 244 10.96 -2.61 -17.25
C GLY A 244 12.44 -2.47 -16.85
N ARG A 245 13.00 -3.32 -15.97
CA ARG A 245 14.42 -3.24 -15.60
C ARG A 245 15.24 -3.63 -16.81
N ARG A 246 16.06 -2.70 -17.30
CA ARG A 246 17.04 -3.03 -18.35
C ARG A 246 17.98 -4.11 -17.81
N PRO A 247 18.26 -5.14 -18.62
CA PRO A 247 19.31 -6.10 -18.31
C PRO A 247 20.61 -5.37 -18.02
N LYS A 248 21.25 -5.72 -16.91
CA LYS A 248 22.63 -5.34 -16.68
C LYS A 248 23.55 -6.39 -17.30
N PRO A 249 24.79 -6.03 -17.68
CA PRO A 249 25.77 -7.00 -18.20
C PRO A 249 26.04 -8.16 -17.24
N GLU A 250 25.95 -7.91 -15.93
CA GLU A 250 26.09 -8.91 -14.86
C GLU A 250 24.88 -9.85 -14.68
N ASP A 251 23.76 -9.58 -15.34
CA ASP A 251 22.58 -10.42 -15.23
C ASP A 251 22.75 -11.69 -16.07
N VAL A 252 22.77 -12.85 -15.42
CA VAL A 252 22.70 -14.14 -16.12
C VAL A 252 21.30 -14.26 -16.75
N PHE A 253 21.22 -14.07 -18.07
CA PHE A 253 19.97 -14.07 -18.84
C PHE A 253 19.11 -15.30 -18.50
N ASP A 254 19.71 -16.49 -18.52
CA ASP A 254 19.03 -17.76 -18.31
C ASP A 254 18.31 -17.87 -16.96
N LEU A 255 18.85 -17.23 -15.91
CA LEU A 255 18.23 -17.20 -14.58
C LEU A 255 17.01 -16.27 -14.51
N LYS A 256 16.87 -15.38 -15.49
CA LYS A 256 15.84 -14.34 -15.53
C LYS A 256 14.84 -14.50 -16.68
N CYS A 257 15.08 -15.47 -17.56
CA CYS A 257 14.15 -15.87 -18.60
C CYS A 257 12.81 -16.35 -18.03
N CYS A 258 11.76 -16.08 -18.80
CA CYS A 258 10.43 -16.63 -18.61
C CYS A 258 10.50 -18.15 -18.60
N ARG A 259 10.00 -18.77 -17.52
CA ARG A 259 9.96 -20.23 -17.41
C ARG A 259 9.15 -20.92 -18.50
N GLY A 260 8.16 -20.23 -19.07
CA GLY A 260 7.36 -20.74 -20.19
C GLY A 260 8.15 -20.78 -21.49
N CYS A 261 8.52 -19.61 -22.03
CA CYS A 261 9.10 -19.53 -23.38
C CYS A 261 10.64 -19.61 -23.43
N ARG A 262 11.33 -19.32 -22.32
CA ARG A 262 12.80 -19.19 -22.22
C ARG A 262 13.46 -18.19 -23.18
N GLN A 263 12.67 -17.37 -23.88
CA GLN A 263 13.16 -16.44 -24.92
C GLN A 263 13.20 -14.98 -24.46
N GLN A 264 12.43 -14.62 -23.45
CA GLN A 264 12.30 -13.24 -22.96
C GLN A 264 12.39 -13.22 -21.43
N TYR A 265 12.71 -12.05 -20.86
CA TYR A 265 12.71 -11.85 -19.42
C TYR A 265 11.33 -12.13 -18.80
N GLU A 266 11.30 -12.80 -17.65
CA GLU A 266 10.07 -13.10 -16.91
C GLU A 266 9.54 -11.84 -16.22
N THR A 267 8.93 -10.92 -16.97
CA THR A 267 8.21 -9.77 -16.40
C THR A 267 6.70 -10.05 -16.31
N PRO A 268 5.95 -9.32 -15.48
CA PRO A 268 4.50 -9.50 -15.40
C PRO A 268 3.80 -9.24 -16.75
N GLU A 269 4.24 -8.25 -17.51
CA GLU A 269 3.72 -7.95 -18.85
C GLU A 269 3.96 -9.12 -19.79
N HIS A 270 5.18 -9.66 -19.79
CA HIS A 270 5.50 -10.80 -20.63
C HIS A 270 4.63 -11.99 -20.25
N VAL A 271 4.66 -12.44 -18.99
CA VAL A 271 3.96 -13.65 -18.55
C VAL A 271 2.45 -13.53 -18.73
N LEU A 272 1.84 -12.43 -18.27
CA LEU A 272 0.39 -12.30 -18.25
C LEU A 272 -0.17 -11.89 -19.61
N LEU A 273 0.53 -11.05 -20.36
CA LEU A 273 -0.01 -10.41 -21.57
C LEU A 273 0.62 -10.92 -22.87
N GLN A 274 1.88 -11.37 -22.90
CA GLN A 274 2.57 -11.65 -24.17
C GLN A 274 2.97 -13.12 -24.37
N CYS A 275 3.19 -13.87 -23.28
CA CYS A 275 3.69 -15.23 -23.35
C CYS A 275 2.61 -16.15 -23.93
N LEU A 276 3.01 -16.92 -24.94
CA LEU A 276 2.17 -17.93 -25.60
C LEU A 276 2.51 -19.37 -25.19
N HIS A 277 3.55 -19.54 -24.36
CA HIS A 277 4.09 -20.86 -23.98
C HIS A 277 3.53 -21.36 -22.64
N VAL A 278 2.49 -20.68 -22.11
CA VAL A 278 1.75 -21.11 -20.92
C VAL A 278 0.29 -21.25 -21.34
N PRO A 279 -0.13 -22.44 -21.81
CA PRO A 279 -1.44 -22.66 -22.43
C PRO A 279 -2.60 -22.19 -21.56
N GLU A 280 -2.52 -22.39 -20.25
CA GLU A 280 -3.56 -22.00 -19.31
C GLU A 280 -3.77 -20.47 -19.28
N ILE A 281 -2.68 -19.71 -19.35
CA ILE A 281 -2.73 -18.24 -19.38
C ILE A 281 -3.28 -17.78 -20.73
N VAL A 282 -2.87 -18.42 -21.83
CA VAL A 282 -3.36 -18.12 -23.18
C VAL A 282 -4.87 -18.37 -23.28
N ASP A 283 -5.35 -19.53 -22.82
CA ASP A 283 -6.77 -19.88 -22.82
C ASP A 283 -7.61 -18.88 -22.01
N LEU A 284 -7.07 -18.44 -20.89
CA LEU A 284 -7.73 -17.43 -20.07
C LEU A 284 -7.75 -16.08 -20.77
N ARG A 285 -6.64 -15.68 -21.43
CA ARG A 285 -6.54 -14.42 -22.17
C ARG A 285 -7.51 -14.41 -23.33
N HIS A 286 -7.57 -15.49 -24.10
CA HIS A 286 -8.54 -15.69 -25.16
C HIS A 286 -9.98 -15.63 -24.66
N ARG A 287 -10.31 -16.33 -23.55
CA ARG A 287 -11.65 -16.25 -22.94
C ARG A 287 -12.00 -14.84 -22.50
N PHE A 288 -11.04 -14.10 -21.96
CA PHE A 288 -11.24 -12.72 -21.55
C PHE A 288 -11.44 -11.78 -22.74
N LEU A 289 -10.54 -11.80 -23.73
CA LEU A 289 -10.63 -11.00 -24.94
C LEU A 289 -11.94 -11.26 -25.68
N SER A 290 -12.31 -12.52 -25.83
CA SER A 290 -13.61 -12.92 -26.40
C SER A 290 -14.77 -12.34 -25.60
N SER A 291 -14.66 -12.29 -24.27
CA SER A 291 -15.71 -11.72 -23.42
C SER A 291 -15.89 -10.21 -23.49
N VAL A 292 -14.86 -9.50 -23.96
CA VAL A 292 -14.89 -8.04 -24.18
C VAL A 292 -15.00 -7.67 -25.66
N ASN A 293 -15.31 -8.63 -26.54
CA ASN A 293 -15.42 -8.47 -28.00
C ASN A 293 -14.15 -7.92 -28.65
N ILE A 294 -12.98 -8.35 -28.16
CA ILE A 294 -11.69 -8.04 -28.76
C ILE A 294 -11.18 -9.31 -29.44
N ASP A 295 -10.74 -9.18 -30.70
CA ASP A 295 -10.23 -10.30 -31.47
C ASP A 295 -9.07 -10.97 -30.72
N PRO A 296 -9.21 -12.24 -30.28
CA PRO A 296 -8.14 -12.97 -29.61
C PRO A 296 -6.88 -13.12 -30.50
N ASN A 297 -7.00 -12.99 -31.83
CA ASN A 297 -5.86 -13.05 -32.75
C ASN A 297 -5.01 -11.77 -32.78
N LEU A 298 -5.47 -10.66 -32.17
CA LEU A 298 -4.64 -9.47 -31.93
C LEU A 298 -3.36 -9.83 -31.16
N GLU A 299 -3.37 -10.93 -30.38
CA GLU A 299 -2.23 -11.47 -29.64
C GLU A 299 -0.98 -11.75 -30.49
N ARG A 300 -1.15 -12.04 -31.79
CA ARG A 300 0.00 -12.32 -32.67
C ARG A 300 0.83 -11.08 -33.00
N ARG A 301 0.27 -9.87 -32.85
CA ARG A 301 0.99 -8.61 -33.11
C ARG A 301 1.65 -8.12 -31.81
N ARG A 302 2.87 -8.60 -31.54
CA ARG A 302 3.69 -8.33 -30.32
C ARG A 302 3.65 -6.89 -29.80
N PHE A 303 3.59 -5.88 -30.68
CA PHE A 303 3.62 -4.46 -30.30
C PHE A 303 2.25 -3.82 -30.05
N SER A 304 1.17 -4.45 -30.51
CA SER A 304 -0.19 -3.90 -30.39
C SER A 304 -0.86 -4.34 -29.09
N LEU A 305 -0.52 -5.52 -28.57
CA LEU A 305 -1.26 -6.12 -27.46
C LEU A 305 -1.05 -5.42 -26.11
N GLU A 306 0.15 -4.92 -25.82
CA GLU A 306 0.38 -4.15 -24.58
C GLU A 306 -0.44 -2.84 -24.58
N LYS A 307 -0.49 -2.14 -25.71
CA LYS A 307 -1.33 -0.96 -25.91
C LYS A 307 -2.83 -1.32 -25.91
N CYS A 308 -3.20 -2.41 -26.57
CA CYS A 308 -4.58 -2.90 -26.69
C CYS A 308 -5.08 -3.68 -25.48
N LEU A 309 -4.24 -4.05 -24.50
CA LEU A 309 -4.66 -4.61 -23.21
C LEU A 309 -4.65 -3.56 -22.11
N LYS A 310 -3.78 -2.54 -22.20
CA LYS A 310 -3.89 -1.34 -21.36
C LYS A 310 -5.27 -0.67 -21.50
N GLN A 311 -5.86 -0.68 -22.70
CA GLN A 311 -7.17 -0.07 -22.94
C GLN A 311 -8.37 -0.84 -22.34
N PRO A 312 -8.58 -2.16 -22.53
CA PRO A 312 -9.78 -2.90 -22.11
C PRO A 312 -9.70 -3.47 -20.70
N LEU A 313 -8.49 -3.69 -20.16
CA LEU A 313 -8.32 -3.93 -18.72
C LEU A 313 -8.86 -2.76 -17.88
N LEU A 314 -8.94 -1.59 -18.51
CA LEU A 314 -9.28 -0.34 -17.87
C LEU A 314 -10.51 0.35 -18.48
N SER A 315 -11.01 -0.03 -19.67
CA SER A 315 -12.13 0.64 -20.37
C SER A 315 -13.25 -0.30 -20.84
N PRO A 316 -14.54 0.13 -20.80
CA PRO A 316 -15.68 -0.73 -21.12
C PRO A 316 -16.05 -0.82 -22.62
N HIS A 317 -15.42 -0.05 -23.53
CA HIS A 317 -15.80 -0.03 -24.95
C HIS A 317 -14.77 -0.70 -25.88
N PRO A 318 -15.21 -1.54 -26.83
CA PRO A 318 -14.39 -1.91 -27.98
C PRO A 318 -14.17 -0.69 -28.90
N PRO A 319 -13.11 -0.68 -29.74
CA PRO A 319 -12.96 0.34 -30.78
C PRO A 319 -14.22 0.36 -31.67
N PRO A 320 -14.62 1.53 -32.20
CA PRO A 320 -15.83 1.65 -32.99
C PRO A 320 -15.72 0.75 -34.22
N SER A 321 -16.47 -0.36 -34.21
CA SER A 321 -16.83 -1.10 -35.40
C SER A 321 -18.16 -0.55 -35.86
N THR A 322 -18.22 -0.22 -37.14
CA THR A 322 -19.44 0.19 -37.84
C THR A 322 -20.50 -0.91 -37.70
N HIS A 323 -21.69 -0.50 -37.24
CA HIS A 323 -22.93 -1.26 -37.11
C HIS A 323 -22.97 -2.38 -36.05
N GLN A 324 -23.70 -2.15 -34.94
CA GLN A 324 -25.04 -2.71 -34.71
C GLN A 324 -25.54 -2.41 -33.28
N SER A 325 -26.84 -2.11 -33.20
CA SER A 325 -27.66 -1.91 -32.02
C SER A 325 -27.87 -3.21 -31.24
N SER A 326 -27.66 -3.20 -29.93
CA SER A 326 -28.37 -4.08 -28.97
C SER A 326 -28.06 -3.67 -27.54
N THR A 327 -29.13 -3.47 -26.78
CA THR A 327 -29.21 -3.40 -25.32
C THR A 327 -28.68 -4.69 -24.64
N TYR A 328 -28.35 -4.60 -23.32
CA TYR A 328 -27.93 -5.65 -22.34
C TYR A 328 -26.42 -5.73 -21.96
N PRO A 329 -26.07 -6.35 -20.80
CA PRO A 329 -26.15 -5.77 -19.45
C PRO A 329 -24.73 -5.63 -18.85
N HIS A 330 -24.38 -4.43 -18.42
CA HIS A 330 -23.01 -4.10 -17.96
C HIS A 330 -22.52 -4.97 -16.78
N ALA A 331 -23.41 -5.49 -15.92
CA ALA A 331 -23.05 -6.30 -14.76
C ALA A 331 -22.32 -7.63 -15.08
N LEU A 332 -22.58 -8.25 -16.24
CA LEU A 332 -22.01 -9.55 -16.61
C LEU A 332 -20.56 -9.44 -17.11
N LYS A 333 -20.20 -8.31 -17.74
CA LYS A 333 -18.83 -8.02 -18.20
C LYS A 333 -17.85 -7.90 -17.02
N TYR A 334 -18.30 -7.38 -15.87
CA TYR A 334 -17.45 -7.19 -14.68
C TYR A 334 -17.17 -8.48 -13.89
N TRP A 335 -18.08 -9.46 -13.92
CA TRP A 335 -17.82 -10.79 -13.35
C TRP A 335 -16.71 -11.53 -14.11
N LYS A 336 -16.64 -11.34 -15.44
CA LYS A 336 -15.64 -11.97 -16.31
C LYS A 336 -14.24 -11.40 -16.11
N LEU A 337 -14.10 -10.08 -15.91
CA LEU A 337 -12.82 -9.45 -15.52
C LEU A 337 -12.30 -9.97 -14.17
N ARG A 338 -13.19 -10.20 -13.20
CA ARG A 338 -12.84 -10.74 -11.87
C ARG A 338 -12.37 -12.18 -11.93
N LEU A 339 -13.03 -13.00 -12.76
CA LEU A 339 -12.68 -14.40 -12.93
C LEU A 339 -11.37 -14.53 -13.72
N PHE A 340 -11.19 -13.71 -14.76
CA PHE A 340 -10.00 -13.71 -15.62
C PHE A 340 -8.72 -13.46 -14.84
N PHE A 341 -8.59 -12.32 -14.14
CA PHE A 341 -7.34 -12.02 -13.43
C PHE A 341 -7.03 -13.02 -12.31
N TRP A 342 -8.05 -13.51 -11.60
CA TRP A 342 -7.82 -14.49 -10.56
C TRP A 342 -7.46 -15.85 -11.15
N GLN A 343 -8.14 -16.32 -12.20
CA GLN A 343 -7.79 -17.57 -12.85
C GLN A 343 -6.40 -17.46 -13.50
N CYS A 344 -6.04 -16.34 -14.13
CA CYS A 344 -4.72 -16.14 -14.74
C CYS A 344 -3.63 -16.10 -13.69
N PHE A 345 -3.82 -15.30 -12.65
CA PHE A 345 -2.82 -15.14 -11.60
C PHE A 345 -2.68 -16.40 -10.75
N ARG A 346 -3.80 -17.07 -10.44
CA ARG A 346 -3.81 -18.34 -9.73
C ARG A 346 -3.21 -19.45 -10.57
N LYS A 347 -3.58 -19.59 -11.85
CA LYS A 347 -3.02 -20.62 -12.74
C LYS A 347 -1.57 -20.35 -13.10
N ALA A 348 -1.17 -19.10 -13.26
CA ALA A 348 0.24 -18.73 -13.35
C ALA A 348 0.96 -19.20 -12.09
N LEU A 349 0.50 -18.85 -10.89
CA LEU A 349 1.11 -19.29 -9.63
C LEU A 349 1.14 -20.81 -9.46
N GLU A 350 0.04 -21.52 -9.78
CA GLU A 350 -0.05 -22.98 -9.72
C GLU A 350 0.92 -23.63 -10.73
N ALA A 351 0.92 -23.20 -12.00
CA ALA A 351 1.85 -23.68 -13.02
C ALA A 351 3.31 -23.36 -12.65
N PHE A 352 3.56 -22.22 -12.02
CA PHE A 352 4.89 -21.86 -11.53
C PHE A 352 5.32 -22.69 -10.32
N GLU A 353 4.41 -23.06 -9.43
CA GLU A 353 4.69 -23.99 -8.33
C GLU A 353 5.01 -25.39 -8.87
N ASP A 354 4.25 -25.90 -9.84
CA ASP A 354 4.49 -27.21 -10.45
C ASP A 354 5.83 -27.26 -11.23
N ILE A 355 6.14 -26.20 -12.01
CA ILE A 355 7.45 -26.05 -12.67
C ILE A 355 8.57 -25.93 -11.63
N TRP A 356 8.32 -25.25 -10.51
CA TRP A 356 9.31 -25.08 -9.44
C TRP A 356 9.64 -26.41 -8.75
N TRP A 357 8.64 -27.21 -8.38
CA TRP A 357 8.86 -28.54 -7.79
C TRP A 357 9.60 -29.48 -8.75
N SER A 358 9.35 -29.39 -10.06
CA SER A 358 10.07 -30.20 -11.06
C SER A 358 11.54 -29.80 -11.24
N GLN A 359 11.89 -28.52 -11.06
CA GLN A 359 13.26 -28.01 -11.27
C GLN A 359 14.10 -27.95 -9.99
N THR A 360 13.50 -27.74 -8.81
CA THR A 360 14.25 -27.67 -7.54
C THR A 360 14.63 -29.03 -6.95
N PHE A 361 14.00 -30.12 -7.38
CA PHE A 361 14.32 -31.47 -6.90
C PHE A 361 15.34 -32.23 -7.76
N PHE A 362 15.82 -31.65 -8.87
CA PHE A 362 16.76 -32.30 -9.78
C PHE A 362 18.11 -31.57 -9.97
N GLU A 363 18.39 -30.51 -9.23
CA GLU A 363 19.75 -29.95 -9.16
C GLU A 363 20.47 -30.37 -7.87
N PRO A 364 21.45 -31.30 -7.93
CA PRO A 364 22.29 -31.63 -6.79
C PRO A 364 23.31 -30.50 -6.55
N GLY A 365 23.05 -29.58 -5.61
CA GLY A 365 24.10 -28.63 -5.20
C GLY A 365 23.75 -27.43 -4.31
N LEU A 366 22.49 -26.98 -4.22
CA LEU A 366 22.16 -25.73 -3.53
C LEU A 366 21.64 -25.94 -2.09
N LYS A 367 22.51 -25.72 -1.09
CA LYS A 367 22.15 -25.68 0.34
C LYS A 367 21.55 -24.32 0.72
N TYR A 368 20.24 -24.26 0.97
CA TYR A 368 19.60 -23.07 1.56
C TYR A 368 19.63 -23.12 3.10
N ARG A 369 20.06 -22.02 3.74
CA ARG A 369 20.06 -21.85 5.21
C ARG A 369 18.85 -21.05 5.66
N PHE A 370 17.96 -21.66 6.45
CA PHE A 370 16.99 -20.96 7.29
C PHE A 370 17.08 -21.52 8.71
N GLY A 371 17.33 -20.65 9.70
CA GLY A 371 17.39 -21.01 11.12
C GLY A 371 16.31 -20.29 11.94
N PRO A 372 15.70 -20.93 12.95
CA PRO A 372 14.70 -20.31 13.81
C PRO A 372 15.30 -19.26 14.75
N VAL A 373 14.50 -18.25 15.13
CA VAL A 373 14.83 -17.24 16.15
C VAL A 373 13.98 -17.51 17.40
N VAL A 374 14.63 -17.60 18.56
CA VAL A 374 13.96 -17.77 19.86
C VAL A 374 14.21 -16.52 20.70
N SER A 375 13.17 -15.97 21.33
CA SER A 375 13.26 -14.76 22.17
C SER A 375 12.65 -14.99 23.54
N PHE A 376 13.31 -14.49 24.58
CA PHE A 376 12.85 -14.55 25.97
C PHE A 376 12.59 -13.14 26.51
N SER A 377 11.59 -13.00 27.37
CA SER A 377 11.27 -11.76 28.09
C SER A 377 11.22 -12.08 29.59
N LEU A 378 11.96 -11.33 30.40
CA LEU A 378 11.77 -11.32 31.85
C LEU A 378 10.91 -10.11 32.21
N GLU A 379 9.78 -10.36 32.85
CA GLU A 379 8.97 -9.30 33.48
C GLU A 379 9.30 -9.27 34.97
N SER A 380 9.70 -8.09 35.45
CA SER A 380 9.91 -7.86 36.88
C SER A 380 8.56 -7.57 37.54
N PRO A 381 8.22 -8.18 38.69
CA PRO A 381 7.09 -7.72 39.49
C PRO A 381 7.34 -6.28 39.95
N LYS A 382 6.31 -5.44 39.88
CA LYS A 382 6.36 -4.01 40.25
C LYS A 382 7.01 -3.83 41.64
N ALA A 383 8.27 -3.41 41.67
CA ALA A 383 8.97 -3.00 42.88
C ALA A 383 9.31 -1.50 42.79
N ALA A 384 9.15 -0.78 43.89
CA ALA A 384 9.21 0.68 43.99
C ALA A 384 10.63 1.27 44.10
N SER A 385 11.67 0.57 43.62
CA SER A 385 13.06 1.02 43.69
C SER A 385 13.82 0.75 42.39
N PRO A 386 14.83 1.57 42.03
CA PRO A 386 15.59 1.41 40.79
C PRO A 386 16.32 0.07 40.76
N VAL A 387 15.92 -0.80 39.83
CA VAL A 387 16.52 -2.11 39.61
C VAL A 387 17.88 -1.93 38.91
N SER A 388 18.96 -2.40 39.55
CA SER A 388 20.29 -2.49 38.94
C SER A 388 20.27 -3.38 37.71
N VAL A 389 20.93 -2.97 36.62
CA VAL A 389 21.00 -3.72 35.36
C VAL A 389 21.48 -5.16 35.63
N PRO A 390 20.73 -6.20 35.24
CA PRO A 390 21.17 -7.57 35.43
C PRO A 390 22.43 -7.83 34.60
N GLY A 391 23.41 -8.49 35.20
CA GLY A 391 24.65 -8.90 34.53
C GLY A 391 24.41 -9.86 33.36
N PRO A 392 25.46 -10.17 32.58
CA PRO A 392 25.38 -11.14 31.49
C PRO A 392 24.92 -12.51 32.00
N LEU A 393 24.00 -13.15 31.27
CA LEU A 393 23.49 -14.48 31.59
C LEU A 393 24.21 -15.53 30.75
N THR A 394 24.59 -16.66 31.37
CA THR A 394 25.16 -17.81 30.65
C THR A 394 24.05 -18.81 30.32
N LEU A 395 23.76 -18.95 29.03
CA LEU A 395 22.88 -20.01 28.52
C LEU A 395 23.71 -21.26 28.28
N VAL A 396 23.27 -22.41 28.79
CA VAL A 396 23.83 -23.71 28.46
C VAL A 396 22.84 -24.47 27.60
N VAL A 397 23.22 -24.75 26.36
CA VAL A 397 22.48 -25.61 25.44
C VAL A 397 23.09 -27.00 25.52
N SER A 398 22.31 -28.00 25.88
CA SER A 398 22.75 -29.40 25.93
C SER A 398 21.97 -30.22 24.91
N GLY A 399 22.73 -30.87 24.00
CA GLY A 399 22.21 -31.87 23.08
C GLY A 399 22.14 -33.25 23.73
N VAL A 400 21.41 -34.17 23.10
CA VAL A 400 21.18 -35.54 23.59
C VAL A 400 22.50 -36.35 23.67
N GLU A 401 23.54 -35.94 22.94
CA GLU A 401 24.87 -36.59 22.92
C GLU A 401 25.88 -36.00 23.93
N GLY A 402 25.43 -35.23 24.93
CA GLY A 402 26.30 -34.75 26.02
C GLY A 402 27.22 -33.57 25.66
N VAL A 403 27.17 -33.05 24.43
CA VAL A 403 27.89 -31.82 24.05
C VAL A 403 27.11 -30.62 24.57
N SER A 404 27.69 -29.90 25.53
CA SER A 404 27.15 -28.64 26.05
C SER A 404 27.90 -27.45 25.48
N THR A 405 27.19 -26.47 24.92
CA THR A 405 27.77 -25.19 24.50
C THR A 405 27.23 -24.07 25.39
N SER A 406 28.13 -23.30 26.01
CA SER A 406 27.77 -22.14 26.82
C SER A 406 27.92 -20.85 26.02
N MET A 407 26.94 -19.95 26.11
CA MET A 407 27.00 -18.64 25.48
C MET A 407 26.56 -17.54 26.46
N ASN A 408 27.32 -16.45 26.52
CA ASN A 408 26.95 -15.26 27.29
C ASN A 408 26.01 -14.37 26.47
N VAL A 409 24.90 -13.96 27.07
CA VAL A 409 23.89 -13.12 26.42
C VAL A 409 23.72 -11.83 27.22
N ASN A 410 23.86 -10.69 26.53
CA ASN A 410 23.71 -9.37 27.13
C ASN A 410 22.25 -8.88 27.00
N PRO A 411 21.72 -8.19 28.02
CA PRO A 411 20.37 -7.63 27.96
C PRO A 411 20.28 -6.44 27.00
N HIS A 412 19.14 -6.31 26.32
CA HIS A 412 18.72 -5.07 25.66
C HIS A 412 17.58 -4.42 26.45
N LEU A 413 17.68 -3.11 26.71
CA LEU A 413 16.62 -2.34 27.37
C LEU A 413 15.44 -2.17 26.40
N VAL A 414 14.23 -2.53 26.82
CA VAL A 414 13.00 -2.36 26.04
C VAL A 414 11.96 -1.65 26.89
N GLY A 415 12.16 -0.35 27.11
CA GLY A 415 11.26 0.51 27.91
C GLY A 415 11.65 0.61 29.38
N LYS A 416 10.82 1.29 30.18
CA LYS A 416 11.07 1.55 31.61
C LYS A 416 11.00 0.23 32.39
N GLY A 417 12.17 -0.36 32.69
CA GLY A 417 12.33 -1.50 33.60
C GLY A 417 12.26 -2.88 32.97
N ASN A 418 12.07 -3.01 31.66
CA ASN A 418 12.01 -4.31 30.97
C ASN A 418 13.29 -4.60 30.19
N PHE A 419 13.85 -5.79 30.40
CA PHE A 419 15.02 -6.27 29.68
C PHE A 419 14.64 -7.43 28.76
N ARG A 420 15.13 -7.38 27.52
CA ARG A 420 14.92 -8.42 26.51
C ARG A 420 16.25 -9.05 26.12
N TYR A 421 16.30 -10.38 26.14
CA TYR A 421 17.45 -11.14 25.67
C TYR A 421 17.10 -11.78 24.33
N VAL A 422 17.85 -11.43 23.27
CA VAL A 422 17.63 -11.93 21.91
C VAL A 422 18.77 -12.85 21.54
N ILE A 423 18.46 -14.12 21.25
CA ILE A 423 19.47 -15.10 20.85
C ILE A 423 19.30 -15.38 19.36
N ARG A 424 20.32 -15.03 18.58
CA ARG A 424 20.42 -15.42 17.18
C ARG A 424 21.33 -16.64 17.08
N ALA A 425 20.77 -17.80 16.81
CA ALA A 425 21.52 -19.03 16.62
C ALA A 425 22.30 -18.98 15.30
N LYS A 426 23.49 -18.35 15.29
CA LYS A 426 24.43 -18.40 14.17
C LYS A 426 25.30 -19.67 14.16
N THR A 427 25.29 -20.45 15.25
CA THR A 427 26.32 -21.46 15.55
C THR A 427 25.78 -22.89 15.75
N LEU A 428 24.59 -23.20 15.24
CA LEU A 428 24.02 -24.55 15.31
C LEU A 428 24.00 -25.18 13.91
N SER A 429 25.17 -25.51 13.37
CA SER A 429 25.31 -26.07 12.02
C SER A 429 25.15 -27.60 11.95
N SER A 430 24.90 -28.30 13.06
CA SER A 430 24.89 -29.77 13.12
C SER A 430 23.56 -30.40 13.55
N ILE A 431 22.51 -29.62 13.85
CA ILE A 431 21.27 -30.16 14.42
C ILE A 431 20.39 -30.74 13.29
N ARG A 432 20.07 -32.03 13.39
CA ARG A 432 19.16 -32.71 12.45
C ARG A 432 17.71 -32.35 12.76
N ALA A 433 16.86 -32.33 11.71
CA ALA A 433 15.43 -32.14 11.89
C ALA A 433 14.85 -33.28 12.76
N GLY A 434 14.33 -32.94 13.95
CA GLY A 434 13.70 -33.88 14.88
C GLY A 434 14.34 -33.98 16.27
N GLU A 435 15.51 -33.37 16.49
CA GLU A 435 16.17 -33.41 17.80
C GLU A 435 15.50 -32.49 18.83
N LYS A 436 15.29 -33.00 20.05
CA LYS A 436 14.83 -32.21 21.20
C LYS A 436 16.01 -31.49 21.83
N LEU A 437 15.96 -30.16 21.85
CA LEU A 437 16.93 -29.33 22.57
C LEU A 437 16.38 -28.98 23.95
N SER A 438 17.25 -29.05 24.94
CA SER A 438 16.99 -28.53 26.29
C SER A 438 17.81 -27.27 26.53
N PHE A 439 17.16 -26.26 27.10
CA PHE A 439 17.78 -24.97 27.42
C PHE A 439 17.77 -24.82 28.93
N SER A 440 18.94 -24.62 29.53
CA SER A 440 19.07 -24.29 30.95
C SER A 440 19.77 -22.94 31.10
N LEU A 441 19.25 -22.12 32.01
CA LEU A 441 19.75 -20.77 32.25
C LEU A 441 20.35 -20.74 33.66
N LYS A 442 21.66 -20.53 33.76
CA LYS A 442 22.34 -20.42 35.06
C LYS A 442 22.38 -18.95 35.47
N LEU A 443 21.71 -18.63 36.58
CA LEU A 443 21.79 -17.31 37.20
C LEU A 443 23.05 -17.23 38.08
N PRO A 444 23.73 -16.07 38.15
CA PRO A 444 24.80 -15.84 39.11
C PRO A 444 24.29 -16.04 40.54
N THR A 445 25.12 -16.63 41.40
CA THR A 445 24.82 -17.05 42.78
C THR A 445 24.47 -15.92 43.76
N THR A 446 24.42 -14.67 43.32
CA THR A 446 24.14 -13.49 44.15
C THR A 446 22.66 -13.13 44.30
N PHE A 447 21.73 -13.88 43.68
CA PHE A 447 20.28 -13.68 43.88
C PHE A 447 19.71 -14.73 44.84
N ALA A 448 19.43 -14.32 46.08
CA ALA A 448 18.68 -15.14 47.03
C ALA A 448 17.25 -15.39 46.50
N THR A 449 16.91 -16.68 46.43
CA THR A 449 15.58 -17.30 46.40
C THR A 449 14.39 -16.36 46.15
N THR A 450 14.15 -16.01 44.88
CA THR A 450 12.83 -15.53 44.42
C THR A 450 12.42 -16.37 43.21
N THR A 451 11.32 -17.11 43.33
CA THR A 451 10.77 -17.96 42.27
C THR A 451 10.24 -17.08 41.15
N LEU A 452 10.99 -16.93 40.06
CA LEU A 452 10.56 -16.20 38.87
C LEU A 452 9.76 -17.11 37.94
N ALA A 453 8.54 -16.71 37.60
CA ALA A 453 7.73 -17.38 36.58
C ALA A 453 8.26 -17.03 35.18
N LEU A 454 8.77 -18.02 34.44
CA LEU A 454 9.22 -17.86 33.06
C LEU A 454 8.08 -18.19 32.09
N GLY A 455 7.56 -17.17 31.40
CA GLY A 455 6.69 -17.33 30.24
C GLY A 455 7.51 -17.60 28.98
N VAL A 456 7.45 -18.82 28.44
CA VAL A 456 8.08 -19.16 27.15
C VAL A 456 7.04 -19.07 26.04
N SER A 457 7.25 -18.17 25.08
CA SER A 457 6.40 -18.07 23.88
C SER A 457 7.22 -18.42 22.63
N VAL A 458 6.93 -19.59 22.04
CA VAL A 458 7.53 -20.04 20.78
C VAL A 458 6.71 -19.51 19.61
N VAL A 459 7.22 -18.51 18.90
CA VAL A 459 6.57 -18.01 17.67
C VAL A 459 7.01 -18.88 16.50
N ARG A 460 6.19 -19.87 16.12
CA ARG A 460 6.31 -20.54 14.81
C ARG A 460 5.59 -19.69 13.76
N SER A 461 6.33 -19.07 12.86
CA SER A 461 5.78 -18.60 11.59
C SER A 461 5.83 -19.75 10.57
N LEU A 462 4.76 -20.55 10.50
CA LEU A 462 4.53 -21.51 9.44
C LEU A 462 3.10 -21.37 8.92
N SER A 463 2.98 -20.90 7.68
CA SER A 463 1.75 -20.95 6.91
C SER A 463 1.48 -22.37 6.42
N LEU A 464 0.24 -22.80 6.70
CA LEU A 464 -0.47 -24.03 6.36
C LEU A 464 -0.06 -24.73 5.04
N LEU A 465 0.25 -26.03 5.15
CA LEU A 465 0.01 -27.07 4.14
C LEU A 465 -1.33 -27.75 4.46
N PRO A 466 -2.15 -28.13 3.45
CA PRO A 466 -3.38 -28.88 3.70
C PRO A 466 -3.07 -30.37 3.88
N LYS A 467 -3.42 -30.91 5.05
CA LYS A 467 -3.55 -32.37 5.23
C LYS A 467 -4.85 -32.82 4.58
N ARG A 468 -4.75 -33.69 3.55
CA ARG A 468 -5.81 -34.59 3.15
C ARG A 468 -6.00 -35.64 4.25
N THR A 469 -7.20 -35.73 4.80
CA THR A 469 -7.67 -36.93 5.50
C THR A 469 -9.09 -37.22 5.05
N ASN A 470 -9.21 -38.27 4.24
CA ASN A 470 -10.46 -38.98 4.02
C ASN A 470 -10.77 -39.77 5.30
N ALA A 471 -11.90 -39.49 5.94
CA ALA A 471 -12.66 -40.43 6.76
C ALA A 471 -13.89 -39.73 7.32
N LEU A 472 -15.08 -40.07 6.80
CA LEU A 472 -16.33 -40.32 7.53
C LEU A 472 -17.52 -40.28 6.56
N ASN A 473 -17.82 -41.45 6.00
CA ASN A 473 -19.20 -41.86 5.74
C ASN A 473 -19.71 -42.51 7.02
N LEU A 474 -20.84 -42.03 7.57
CA LEU A 474 -21.97 -42.83 8.07
C LEU A 474 -22.93 -41.94 8.88
N LEU A 475 -24.22 -42.11 8.55
CA LEU A 475 -25.47 -41.72 9.23
C LEU A 475 -26.16 -40.39 8.81
N GLN A 476 -27.35 -40.61 8.23
CA GLN A 476 -28.49 -39.80 7.76
C GLN A 476 -29.16 -38.88 8.83
N PRO A 477 -30.30 -38.19 8.56
CA PRO A 477 -30.81 -37.48 7.37
C PRO A 477 -31.24 -36.01 7.68
N PRO A 478 -31.80 -35.24 6.71
CA PRO A 478 -32.04 -33.80 6.82
C PRO A 478 -33.49 -33.49 7.19
N GLU A 479 -33.73 -32.56 8.12
CA GLU A 479 -35.01 -31.84 8.20
C GLU A 479 -34.92 -30.67 9.18
N THR A 480 -35.70 -29.62 8.93
CA THR A 480 -35.89 -28.39 9.71
C THR A 480 -34.79 -27.32 9.63
N ARG A 481 -34.90 -26.44 8.62
CA ARG A 481 -34.73 -24.98 8.79
C ARG A 481 -35.31 -24.20 7.61
N ALA A 482 -36.63 -24.32 7.47
CA ALA A 482 -37.47 -23.23 7.00
C ALA A 482 -38.16 -22.63 8.24
N LEU A 483 -38.44 -21.33 8.23
CA LEU A 483 -39.01 -20.49 9.30
C LEU A 483 -38.00 -19.89 10.30
N LEU A 484 -37.27 -18.88 9.83
CA LEU A 484 -36.97 -17.65 10.58
C LEU A 484 -36.36 -16.61 9.63
N LEU A 485 -37.07 -16.38 8.52
CA LEU A 485 -36.86 -15.27 7.60
C LEU A 485 -38.23 -14.63 7.39
N ASP A 486 -38.60 -13.77 8.31
CA ASP A 486 -39.40 -12.56 8.10
C ASP A 486 -39.72 -11.98 9.49
N LEU A 487 -39.66 -10.66 9.60
CA LEU A 487 -39.65 -9.83 10.82
C LEU A 487 -38.25 -9.63 11.41
N LEU A 488 -37.52 -8.68 10.85
CA LEU A 488 -36.92 -7.53 11.56
C LEU A 488 -36.12 -6.68 10.56
N SER A 489 -36.79 -5.72 9.92
CA SER A 489 -36.20 -4.39 9.69
C SER A 489 -36.48 -3.54 10.96
N PRO A 490 -35.88 -2.36 11.21
CA PRO A 490 -35.20 -1.47 10.27
C PRO A 490 -33.93 -0.74 10.83
N PHE A 491 -33.33 0.13 10.00
CA PHE A 491 -32.63 1.38 10.38
C PHE A 491 -31.97 1.51 11.78
N PRO A 492 -30.61 1.53 11.85
CA PRO A 492 -29.95 2.32 12.89
C PRO A 492 -28.87 3.30 12.38
N PHE A 493 -28.62 3.42 11.07
CA PHE A 493 -27.51 4.23 10.57
C PHE A 493 -27.80 5.73 10.39
N LEU A 494 -29.07 6.13 10.26
CA LEU A 494 -29.42 7.56 10.11
C LEU A 494 -29.46 8.31 11.46
N LEU A 495 -29.77 7.61 12.56
CA LEU A 495 -29.86 8.22 13.89
C LEU A 495 -28.48 8.54 14.48
N LEU A 496 -27.46 7.71 14.18
CA LEU A 496 -26.09 7.94 14.63
C LEU A 496 -25.43 9.14 13.93
N ALA A 497 -25.83 9.42 12.67
CA ALA A 497 -25.35 10.58 11.92
C ALA A 497 -26.02 11.90 12.38
N LEU A 498 -27.26 11.85 12.89
CA LEU A 498 -27.96 13.01 13.43
C LEU A 498 -27.54 13.32 14.88
N LEU A 499 -27.27 12.30 15.70
CA LEU A 499 -26.80 12.49 17.08
C LEU A 499 -25.36 13.02 17.17
N LEU A 500 -24.50 12.72 16.18
CA LEU A 500 -23.14 13.28 16.11
C LEU A 500 -23.10 14.73 15.60
N ARG A 501 -24.20 15.26 15.04
CA ARG A 501 -24.30 16.66 14.62
C ARG A 501 -24.81 17.58 15.73
N SER A 502 -25.51 17.07 16.76
CA SER A 502 -26.05 17.91 17.84
C SER A 502 -25.06 18.18 18.98
N THR A 503 -23.93 17.47 19.06
CA THR A 503 -22.93 17.64 20.13
C THR A 503 -21.78 18.61 19.78
N GLN A 504 -21.84 19.30 18.63
CA GLN A 504 -20.86 20.33 18.25
C GLN A 504 -21.39 21.78 18.36
N SER A 505 -22.56 21.99 19.01
CA SER A 505 -23.14 23.32 19.25
C SER A 505 -23.02 23.80 20.71
N ILE A 506 -22.22 23.12 21.55
CA ILE A 506 -21.91 23.59 22.90
C ILE A 506 -20.43 23.29 23.15
N LEU A 507 -19.57 24.22 22.70
CA LEU A 507 -18.29 24.64 23.28
C LEU A 507 -17.66 25.72 22.40
#